data_AF-A0A6N8USC2-F1
#
_entry.id   AF-A0A6N8USC2-F1
#
_cell.length_a   1.000
_cell.length_b   1.000
_cell.length_c   1.000
_cell.angle_alpha   90.00
_cell.angle_beta   90.00
_cell.angle_gamma   90.00
#
_symmetry.space_group_name_H-M   'P 1'
#
loop_
_entity.id
_entity.type
_entity.pdbx_description
1 polymer ?
#
loop_
_entity_poly.entity_id
_entity_poly.type
_entity_poly.pdbx_seq_one_letter_code
_entity_poly.pdbx_strand_id
1 'polypeptide(L)' 'DSLIGCAFFVAVSIAFFYHLANGVRHLFWDAGFGFELVNVQRSGWFVVALTAVLTGLFWLGVGAA' A
#
# COMPACT_ATOMS: atom_id res chain seq x y z
N ASP A 1 -20.05 12.45 10.85
CA ASP A 1 -20.59 12.15 9.50
C ASP A 1 -20.18 13.18 8.46
N SER A 2 -18.88 13.35 8.25
CA SER A 2 -18.35 14.22 7.19
C SER A 2 -17.78 13.35 6.09
N LEU A 3 -18.42 13.38 4.91
CA LEU A 3 -17.94 12.68 3.71
C LEU A 3 -16.49 13.11 3.39
N ILE A 4 -16.19 14.40 3.55
CA ILE A 4 -14.86 14.97 3.32
C ILE A 4 -13.84 14.38 4.30
N GLY A 5 -14.21 14.26 5.58
CA GLY A 5 -13.35 13.65 6.60
C GLY A 5 -13.04 12.19 6.28
N CYS A 6 -14.07 11.41 5.91
CA CYS A 6 -13.88 10.01 5.51
C CYS A 6 -12.98 9.90 4.27
N ALA A 7 -13.24 10.69 3.22
CA ALA A 7 -12.41 10.68 2.01
C ALA A 7 -10.95 11.05 2.29
N PHE A 8 -10.72 12.04 3.18
CA PHE A 8 -9.39 12.41 3.62
C PHE A 8 -8.66 11.24 4.31
N PHE A 9 -9.30 10.59 5.27
CA PHE A 9 -8.68 9.46 5.97
C PHE A 9 -8.48 8.24 5.07
N VAL A 10 -9.36 8.00 4.09
CA VAL A 10 -9.15 6.97 3.07
C VAL A 10 -7.89 7.29 2.26
N ALA A 11 -7.74 8.54 1.77
CA ALA A 11 -6.56 8.95 1.02
C ALA A 11 -5.28 8.84 1.86
N VAL A 12 -5.32 9.23 3.13
CA VAL A 12 -4.20 9.07 4.07
C VAL A 12 -3.84 7.59 4.25
N SER A 13 -4.83 6.70 4.42
CA SER A 13 -4.59 5.27 4.56
C SER A 13 -3.96 4.65 3.30
N ILE A 14 -4.42 5.03 2.10
CA ILE A 14 -3.82 4.61 0.83
C ILE A 14 -2.36 5.06 0.75
N ALA A 15 -2.09 6.34 1.04
CA ALA A 15 -0.74 6.88 1.01
C ALA A 15 0.20 6.16 2.00
N PHE A 16 -0.29 5.91 3.22
CA PHE A 16 0.44 5.18 4.26
C PHE A 16 0.78 3.75 3.83
N PHE A 17 -0.21 2.95 3.40
CA PHE A 17 0.03 1.55 3.01
C PHE A 17 0.87 1.44 1.75
N TYR A 18 0.69 2.36 0.79
CA TYR A 18 1.54 2.42 -0.40
C TYR A 18 2.99 2.73 -0.05
N HIS A 19 3.23 3.73 0.82
CA HIS A 19 4.57 4.08 1.26
C HIS A 19 5.22 2.94 2.04
N LEU A 20 4.48 2.30 2.96
CA LEU A 20 4.97 1.16 3.71
C LEU A 20 5.37 -0.02 2.80
N ALA A 21 4.49 -0.42 1.89
CA ALA A 21 4.75 -1.53 0.98
C ALA A 21 5.88 -1.22 -0.01
N ASN A 22 5.98 0.02 -0.52
CA ASN A 22 7.14 0.44 -1.30
C ASN A 22 8.41 0.51 -0.46
N GLY A 23 8.33 0.91 0.80
CA GLY A 23 9.47 0.90 1.72
C GLY A 23 10.04 -0.50 1.88
N VAL A 24 9.18 -1.51 2.09
CA VAL A 24 9.60 -2.92 2.11
C VAL A 24 10.26 -3.32 0.79
N ARG A 25 9.68 -2.96 -0.36
CA ARG A 25 10.27 -3.20 -1.68
C ARG A 25 11.65 -2.55 -1.84
N HIS A 26 11.82 -1.33 -1.32
CA HIS A 26 13.11 -0.64 -1.27
C HIS A 26 14.13 -1.36 -0.40
N LEU A 27 13.74 -1.89 0.77
CA LEU A 27 14.66 -2.67 1.60
C LEU A 27 15.16 -3.95 0.90
N PHE A 28 14.33 -4.58 0.05
CA PHE A 28 14.78 -5.68 -0.81
C PHE A 28 15.81 -5.21 -1.85
N TRP A 29 15.62 -4.03 -2.42
CA TRP A 29 16.62 -3.42 -3.31
C TRP A 29 17.92 -3.11 -2.58
N ASP A 30 17.86 -2.54 -1.38
CA ASP A 30 19.03 -2.24 -0.56
C ASP A 30 19.80 -3.52 -0.20
N ALA A 31 19.09 -4.64 -0.02
CA ALA A 31 19.67 -5.96 0.19
C ALA A 31 20.18 -6.66 -1.08
N GLY A 32 20.07 -6.02 -2.26
CA GLY A 32 20.62 -6.51 -3.51
C GLY A 32 19.66 -7.34 -4.38
N PHE A 33 18.37 -7.39 -4.07
CA PHE A 33 17.39 -8.25 -4.76
C PHE A 33 16.53 -7.47 -5.77
N GLY A 34 16.02 -8.19 -6.79
CA GLY A 34 14.88 -7.72 -7.60
C GLY A 34 15.18 -6.63 -8.63
N PHE A 35 16.43 -6.48 -9.07
CA PHE A 35 16.85 -5.45 -10.04
C PHE A 35 16.55 -5.78 -11.51
N GLU A 36 16.20 -7.01 -11.84
CA GLU A 36 15.75 -7.33 -13.20
C GLU A 36 14.44 -6.60 -13.52
N LEU A 37 14.31 -6.10 -14.75
CA LEU A 37 13.15 -5.29 -15.17
C LEU A 37 11.81 -5.98 -14.91
N VAL A 38 11.74 -7.30 -15.16
CA VAL A 38 10.55 -8.11 -14.89
C VAL A 38 10.20 -8.13 -13.40
N ASN A 39 11.20 -8.20 -12.52
CA ASN A 39 11.02 -8.22 -11.07
C ASN A 39 10.61 -6.84 -10.56
N VAL A 40 11.19 -5.76 -11.10
CA VAL A 40 10.79 -4.38 -10.79
C VAL A 40 9.33 -4.13 -11.17
N GLN A 41 8.90 -4.56 -12.35
CA GLN A 41 7.52 -4.41 -12.81
C GLN A 41 6.54 -5.23 -11.96
N ARG A 42 6.86 -6.50 -11.71
CA ARG A 42 6.02 -7.40 -10.88
C ARG A 42 5.88 -6.88 -9.45
N SER A 43 7.00 -6.52 -8.82
CA SER A 43 7.00 -5.98 -7.46
C SER A 43 6.29 -4.63 -7.36
N GLY A 44 6.35 -3.79 -8.40
CA GLY A 44 5.56 -2.55 -8.48
C GLY A 44 4.05 -2.81 -8.47
N TRP A 45 3.56 -3.68 -9.35
CA TRP A 45 2.14 -4.06 -9.38
C TRP A 45 1.69 -4.78 -8.10
N PHE A 46 2.57 -5.58 -7.50
CA PHE A 46 2.33 -6.21 -6.21
C PHE A 46 2.11 -5.17 -5.10
N VAL A 47 2.92 -4.11 -5.04
CA VAL A 47 2.74 -3.02 -4.07
C VAL A 47 1.38 -2.33 -4.24
N VAL A 48 0.95 -2.06 -5.49
CA VAL A 48 -0.36 -1.47 -5.77
C VAL A 48 -1.49 -2.38 -5.28
N ALA A 49 -1.45 -3.67 -5.63
CA ALA A 49 -2.46 -4.64 -5.20
C ALA A 49 -2.51 -4.77 -3.67
N LEU A 50 -1.35 -4.88 -3.02
CA LEU A 50 -1.24 -4.98 -1.56
C LEU A 50 -1.78 -3.73 -0.87
N THR A 51 -1.51 -2.53 -1.41
CA THR A 51 -2.06 -1.26 -0.90
C THR A 51 -3.58 -1.28 -0.88
N ALA A 52 -4.21 -1.70 -1.99
CA ALA A 52 -5.66 -1.77 -2.09
C ALA A 52 -6.25 -2.78 -1.08
N VAL A 53 -5.64 -3.96 -0.96
CA VAL A 53 -6.07 -5.00 -0.01
C VAL A 53 -5.95 -4.50 1.44
N LEU A 54 -4.80 -3.96 1.83
CA LEU A 54 -4.57 -3.47 3.20
C LEU A 54 -5.50 -2.31 3.55
N THR A 55 -5.71 -1.38 2.63
CA THR A 55 -6.67 -0.28 2.81
C THR A 55 -8.08 -0.84 3.00
N GLY A 56 -8.52 -1.77 2.15
CA GLY A 56 -9.84 -2.40 2.26
C GLY A 56 -10.03 -3.13 3.58
N LEU A 57 -9.07 -3.96 3.98
CA LEU A 57 -9.13 -4.70 5.26
C LEU A 57 -9.15 -3.76 6.47
N PHE A 58 -8.37 -2.67 6.45
CA PHE A 58 -8.37 -1.68 7.52
C PHE A 58 -9.76 -1.05 7.71
N TRP A 59 -10.39 -0.60 6.62
CA TRP A 59 -11.72 0.01 6.70
C TRP A 59 -12.84 -1.00 6.98
N LEU A 60 -12.70 -2.25 6.54
CA LEU A 60 -13.59 -3.34 6.97
C LEU A 60 -13.52 -3.57 8.48
N GLY A 61 -12.32 -3.55 9.06
CA GLY A 61 -12.14 -3.66 10.51
C GLY A 61 -12.69 -2.46 11.28
N VAL A 62 -12.43 -1.23 10.80
CA VAL A 62 -12.95 0.00 11.42
C VAL A 62 -14.48 0.07 11.36
N GLY A 63 -15.10 -0.35 10.26
CA GLY A 63 -16.56 -0.36 10.13
C GLY A 63 -17.26 -1.50 10.88
N ALA A 64 -16.51 -2.53 11.31
CA ALA A 64 -17.02 -3.64 12.11
C ALA A 64 -16.90 -3.41 13.63
N ALA A 65 -16.23 -2.33 14.04
CA ALA A 65 -16.03 -1.91 15.44
C ALA A 65 -17.05 -0.84 15.86
#